data_AF-A0A2V8JI54-F1
#
_entry.id   AF-A0A2V8JI54-F1
#
_cell.length_a   1.000
_cell.length_b   1.000
_cell.length_c   1.000
_cell.angle_alpha   90.00
_cell.angle_beta   90.00
_cell.angle_gamma   90.00
#
_symmetry.space_group_name_H-M   'P 1'
#
loop_
_entity.id
_entity.type
_entity.pdbx_description
1 polymer ?
#
loop_
_entity_poly.entity_id
_entity_poly.type
_entity_poly.pdbx_seq_one_letter_code
_entity_poly.pdbx_strand_id
1 'polypeptide(L)' 'MRITICLIGVVIVAGLLLVPVPLKAHHAFSAAFDENKPLNLQGKVTKVELVNPHSWLWIDVTGSDGKVTNWGVEGGP' A
#
# COMPACT_ATOMS: atom_id res chain seq x y z
N MET A 1 -30.93 41.16 8.07
CA MET A 1 -30.45 40.65 6.76
C MET A 1 -28.94 40.44 6.72
N ARG A 2 -28.09 41.47 6.94
CA ARG A 2 -26.62 41.33 6.82
C ARG A 2 -26.00 40.27 7.76
N ILE A 3 -26.39 40.27 9.04
CA ILE A 3 -25.86 39.34 10.05
C ILE A 3 -26.28 37.88 9.77
N THR A 4 -27.53 37.68 9.35
CA THR A 4 -28.07 36.36 8.97
C THR A 4 -27.33 35.78 7.78
N ILE A 5 -27.00 36.60 6.79
CA ILE A 5 -26.22 36.19 5.61
C ILE A 5 -24.80 35.77 6.02
N CYS A 6 -24.13 36.53 6.90
CA CYS A 6 -22.81 36.14 7.41
C CYS A 6 -22.85 34.82 8.19
N LEU A 7 -23.85 34.60 9.05
CA LEU A 7 -24.00 33.36 9.82
C LEU A 7 -24.20 32.15 8.92
N ILE A 8 -25.06 32.27 7.89
CA ILE A 8 -25.26 31.20 6.91
C ILE A 8 -23.95 30.91 6.16
N GLY A 9 -23.22 31.94 5.76
CA GLY A 9 -21.92 31.79 5.11
C GLY A 9 -20.90 31.04 5.98
N VAL A 10 -20.81 31.37 7.27
CA VAL A 10 -19.91 30.68 8.22
C VAL A 10 -20.29 29.22 8.38
N VAL A 11 -21.58 28.90 8.51
CA VAL A 11 -22.06 27.51 8.65
C VAL A 11 -21.75 26.69 7.40
N ILE A 12 -21.92 27.25 6.20
CA ILE A 12 -21.60 26.56 4.95
C ILE A 12 -20.10 26.27 4.83
N VAL A 13 -19.25 27.27 5.10
CA VAL A 13 -17.79 27.09 5.05
C VAL A 13 -17.32 26.07 6.09
N ALA A 14 -17.83 26.14 7.32
CA ALA A 14 -17.53 25.17 8.37
C ALA A 14 -17.98 23.75 7.98
N GLY A 15 -19.16 23.62 7.34
CA GLY A 15 -19.66 22.35 6.83
C GLY A 15 -18.79 21.75 5.73
N LEU A 16 -18.29 22.57 4.80
CA LEU A 16 -17.40 22.12 3.71
C LEU A 16 -16.05 21.62 4.21
N LEU A 17 -15.50 22.22 5.28
CA LEU A 17 -14.22 21.80 5.87
C LEU A 17 -14.28 20.45 6.59
N LEU A 18 -15.49 19.99 6.96
CA LEU A 18 -15.71 18.73 7.66
C LEU A 18 -15.92 17.54 6.71
N VAL A 19 -15.93 17.75 5.39
CA VAL A 19 -16.10 16.66 4.42
C VAL A 19 -14.75 15.94 4.24
N PRO A 20 -14.60 14.68 4.70
CA PRO A 20 -13.39 13.92 4.45
C PRO A 20 -13.32 13.60 2.96
N VAL A 21 -12.41 14.25 2.24
CA VAL A 21 -12.12 13.90 0.86
C VAL A 21 -11.09 12.76 0.87
N PRO A 22 -11.41 11.59 0.29
CA PRO A 22 -10.43 10.52 0.21
C PRO A 22 -9.24 10.99 -0.63
N LEU A 23 -8.08 11.11 0.01
CA LEU A 23 -6.83 11.34 -0.68
C LEU A 23 -6.39 10.03 -1.35
N LYS A 24 -6.20 10.06 -2.66
CA LYS A 24 -5.54 8.96 -3.36
C LYS A 24 -4.04 9.03 -3.06
N ALA A 25 -3.61 8.33 -2.02
CA ALA A 25 -2.19 8.07 -1.84
C ALA A 25 -1.69 7.25 -3.05
N HIS A 26 -0.66 7.72 -3.75
CA HIS A 26 -0.04 6.98 -4.84
C HIS A 26 0.86 5.89 -4.24
N HIS A 27 0.33 4.69 -4.08
CA HIS A 27 1.12 3.50 -3.74
C HIS A 27 1.83 3.01 -5.01
N ALA A 28 3.05 3.47 -5.23
CA ALA A 28 3.80 3.21 -6.46
C ALA A 28 4.45 1.82 -6.43
N PHE A 29 3.72 0.78 -6.84
CA PHE A 29 4.26 -0.56 -7.06
C PHE A 29 5.54 -0.52 -7.93
N SER A 30 5.50 0.29 -9.00
CA SER A 30 6.61 0.47 -9.94
C SER A 30 7.87 1.12 -9.35
N ALA A 31 7.80 1.68 -8.14
CA ALA A 31 8.98 2.21 -7.46
C ALA A 31 9.90 1.08 -6.94
N ALA A 32 9.33 -0.08 -6.62
CA ALA A 32 10.07 -1.22 -6.05
C ALA A 32 10.07 -2.45 -6.97
N PHE A 33 9.06 -2.61 -7.82
CA PHE A 33 8.86 -3.81 -8.64
C PHE A 33 8.65 -3.49 -10.12
N ASP A 34 9.09 -4.40 -10.99
CA ASP A 34 8.89 -4.31 -12.44
C ASP A 34 7.80 -5.30 -12.86
N GLU A 35 6.60 -4.79 -13.16
CA GLU A 35 5.44 -5.60 -13.56
C GLU A 35 5.67 -6.42 -14.84
N ASN A 36 6.67 -6.05 -15.65
CA ASN A 36 7.01 -6.75 -16.89
C ASN A 36 8.02 -7.88 -16.67
N LYS A 37 8.49 -8.10 -15.43
CA LYS A 37 9.47 -9.15 -15.08
C LYS A 37 8.93 -10.09 -14.00
N PRO A 38 7.89 -10.89 -14.30
CA PRO A 38 7.37 -11.86 -13.36
C PRO A 38 8.42 -12.93 -13.04
N LEU A 39 8.49 -13.33 -11.76
CA LEU A 39 9.33 -14.41 -11.29
C LEU A 39 8.46 -15.57 -10.80
N ASN A 40 8.81 -16.79 -11.23
CA ASN A 40 8.23 -18.01 -10.67
C ASN A 40 9.17 -18.56 -9.61
N LEU A 41 8.78 -18.41 -8.34
CA LEU A 41 9.54 -18.92 -7.20
C LEU A 41 8.90 -20.22 -6.71
N GLN A 42 9.69 -21.29 -6.64
CA GLN A 42 9.28 -22.55 -6.01
C GLN A 42 10.30 -22.90 -4.94
N GLY A 43 9.80 -23.14 -3.73
CA GLY A 43 10.67 -23.30 -2.58
C GLY A 43 9.90 -23.56 -1.30
N LYS A 44 10.64 -23.65 -0.19
CA LYS A 44 10.07 -23.86 1.12
C LYS A 44 9.66 -22.51 1.72
N VAL A 45 8.42 -22.38 2.15
CA VAL A 45 7.99 -21.22 2.95
C VAL A 45 8.68 -21.28 4.32
N THR A 46 9.38 -20.21 4.68
CA THR A 46 10.14 -20.13 5.93
C THR A 46 9.52 -19.19 6.95
N LYS A 47 8.80 -18.14 6.52
CA LYS A 47 8.18 -17.16 7.41
C LYS A 47 7.00 -16.46 6.73
N VAL A 48 6.00 -16.10 7.53
CA VAL A 48 4.89 -15.22 7.15
C VAL A 48 4.82 -14.09 8.16
N GLU A 49 4.81 -12.84 7.70
CA GLU A 49 4.66 -11.65 8.53
C GLU A 49 3.37 -10.94 8.15
N LEU A 50 2.39 -10.99 9.05
CA LEU A 50 1.11 -10.30 8.90
C LEU A 50 1.19 -8.97 9.65
N VAL A 51 1.78 -7.98 8.98
CA VAL A 51 1.98 -6.63 9.53
C VAL A 51 1.43 -5.59 8.56
N ASN A 52 1.02 -4.44 9.10
CA ASN A 52 0.55 -3.30 8.31
C ASN A 52 1.72 -2.31 8.11
N PRO A 53 1.84 -1.65 6.94
CA PRO A 53 0.90 -1.68 5.80
C PRO A 53 1.08 -2.84 4.83
N HIS A 54 2.25 -3.50 4.80
CA HIS A 54 2.53 -4.59 3.88
C HIS A 54 2.98 -5.84 4.61
N SER A 55 2.26 -6.93 4.36
CA SER A 55 2.61 -8.25 4.86
C SER A 55 3.71 -8.88 3.98
N TRP A 56 4.44 -9.86 4.51
CA TRP A 56 5.55 -10.49 3.79
C TRP A 56 5.50 -12.02 3.88
N LEU A 57 5.85 -12.68 2.77
CA LEU A 57 6.06 -14.12 2.68
C LEU A 57 7.52 -14.40 2.31
N TRP A 58 8.18 -15.25 3.08
CA TRP A 58 9.58 -15.59 2.85
C TRP A 58 9.71 -17.04 2.36
N ILE A 59 10.48 -17.24 1.28
CA ILE A 59 10.63 -18.52 0.59
C ILE A 59 12.10 -18.82 0.33
N ASP A 60 12.57 -19.98 0.80
CA ASP A 60 13.89 -20.52 0.42
C ASP A 60 13.80 -21.20 -0.95
N VAL A 61 14.47 -20.64 -1.94
CA VAL A 61 14.55 -21.16 -3.31
C VAL A 61 15.94 -21.72 -3.57
N THR A 62 16.00 -22.99 -3.95
CA THR A 62 17.25 -23.65 -4.34
C THR A 62 17.49 -23.42 -5.84
N GLY A 63 18.60 -22.76 -6.17
CA GLY A 63 19.05 -22.54 -7.54
C GLY A 63 19.57 -23.83 -8.19
N SER A 64 19.77 -23.78 -9.51
CA SER A 64 20.38 -24.89 -10.27
C SER A 64 21.83 -25.17 -9.85
N ASP A 65 22.50 -24.21 -9.22
CA ASP A 65 23.84 -24.35 -8.63
C ASP A 65 23.81 -24.94 -7.21
N GLY A 66 22.63 -25.33 -6.72
CA GLY A 66 22.42 -25.89 -5.38
C GLY A 66 22.43 -24.85 -4.26
N LYS A 67 22.64 -23.56 -4.56
CA LYS A 67 22.60 -22.51 -3.53
C LYS A 67 21.16 -22.19 -3.15
N VAL A 68 20.95 -21.98 -1.87
CA VAL A 68 19.66 -21.52 -1.34
C VAL A 68 19.68 -20.01 -1.21
N THR A 69 18.67 -19.36 -1.80
CA THR A 69 18.41 -17.93 -1.63
C THR A 69 17.07 -17.75 -0.94
N ASN A 70 17.04 -16.96 0.14
CA ASN A 70 15.79 -16.60 0.80
C ASN A 70 15.18 -15.37 0.11
N TRP A 71 14.02 -15.55 -0.50
CA TRP A 71 13.27 -14.51 -1.21
C TRP A 71 12.17 -13.95 -0.33
N GLY A 72 12.03 -12.63 -0.30
CA GLY A 72 10.87 -11.93 0.26
C GLY A 72 9.86 -11.59 -0.82
N VAL A 73 8.60 -11.95 -0.61
CA VAL A 73 7.46 -11.59 -1.45
C VAL A 73 6.58 -10.64 -0.64
N GLU A 74 6.50 -9.40 -1.09
CA GLU A 74 5.63 -8.39 -0.49
C GLU A 74 4.17 -8.68 -0.87
N GLY A 75 3.30 -8.76 0.13
CA GLY A 75 1.86 -8.72 -0.05
C GLY A 75 1.50 -7.29 -0.47
N GLY A 76 1.00 -7.16 -1.70
CA GLY A 76 0.87 -5.90 -2.43
C GLY A 76 0.20 -4.73 -1.68
N PRO A 77 0.21 -3.54 -2.27
CA PRO A 77 -0.47 -2.37 -1.71
C PRO A 77 -1.98 -2.50 -1.61
#